data_AF-A0A923TDX1-F1
#
_entry.id   AF-A0A923TDX1-F1
#
_cell.length_a   1.000
_cell.length_b   1.000
_cell.length_c   1.000
_cell.angle_alpha   90.00
_cell.angle_beta   90.00
_cell.angle_gamma   90.00
#
_symmetry.space_group_name_H-M   'P 1'
#
loop_
_entity.id
_entity.type
_entity.pdbx_description
1 polymer ?
#
loop_
_entity_poly.entity_id
_entity_poly.type
_entity_poly.pdbx_seq_one_letter_code
_entity_poly.pdbx_strand_id
1 'polypeptide(L)'
;VPPFDTGPGSFPAPRGEAGHGTGAAALAAGLAADAPGVAPAANLISIRVTGADGLSDIFTVARGITAAVDAGAQVINISLGGYATTGVLTAAIDYAEAHGALIVAAAGNDQATQLTWPAADPRVVSVGAVDAIGQQVTFSNSSPQLQISAPGYGVQTAWLDGQRVYVDGTSASAPIVAGAIAAVMSVNPGFTAARAWEVLATTASDAGAPGADADYGRGILNVGWAMTYHDHTRVDPAISHHYYDAANSQMDFVVQNRGGQSVSGLTLDVDTNGFTLSYRVPSLAPAASTVITIPVDQKTLVATGALTYKTTLGTPIGVNDQDPSNNFKTSRLTPPKK
;
A
#
# COMPACT_ATOMS: atom_id res chain seq x y z
N VAL A 1 -28.38 7.54 22.77
CA VAL A 1 -27.32 8.30 22.03
C VAL A 1 -27.88 8.63 20.66
N PRO A 2 -27.73 9.86 20.14
CA PRO A 2 -28.19 10.17 18.78
C PRO A 2 -27.53 9.23 17.76
N PRO A 3 -28.21 8.91 16.64
CA PRO A 3 -27.58 8.19 15.54
C PRO A 3 -26.40 9.01 14.99
N PHE A 4 -25.39 8.34 14.43
CA PHE A 4 -24.35 9.06 13.68
C PHE A 4 -25.00 9.82 12.52
N ASP A 5 -24.45 11.00 12.21
CA ASP A 5 -24.72 11.55 10.89
C ASP A 5 -24.07 10.62 9.86
N THR A 6 -24.91 10.04 9.01
CA THR A 6 -24.54 9.16 7.89
C THR A 6 -24.66 9.91 6.56
N GLY A 7 -24.79 11.24 6.61
CA GLY A 7 -24.94 12.11 5.45
C GLY A 7 -23.64 12.35 4.67
N PRO A 8 -23.68 13.22 3.64
CA PRO A 8 -22.57 13.51 2.74
C PRO A 8 -21.42 14.33 3.37
N GLY A 9 -21.30 14.36 4.71
CA GLY A 9 -20.23 15.06 5.42
C GLY A 9 -20.52 16.53 5.76
N SER A 10 -21.76 16.89 6.10
CA SER A 10 -22.19 18.28 6.32
C SER A 10 -21.83 18.91 7.69
N PHE A 11 -21.04 18.25 8.55
CA PHE A 11 -20.65 18.80 9.86
C PHE A 11 -19.15 19.13 9.96
N PRO A 12 -18.68 20.26 9.40
CA PRO A 12 -17.38 20.79 9.77
C PRO A 12 -17.43 21.20 11.25
N ALA A 13 -16.59 20.60 12.08
CA ALA A 13 -16.35 21.15 13.41
C ALA A 13 -15.63 22.50 13.31
N PRO A 14 -15.81 23.42 14.29
CA PRO A 14 -15.00 24.63 14.36
C PRO A 14 -13.53 24.24 14.57
N ARG A 15 -12.67 24.63 13.61
CA ARG A 15 -11.18 24.61 13.56
C ARG A 15 -10.42 23.62 14.48
N GLY A 16 -9.78 22.62 13.85
CA GLY A 16 -8.92 21.57 14.42
C GLY A 16 -8.50 20.56 13.32
N GLU A 17 -8.22 19.29 13.65
CA GLU A 17 -7.98 18.15 12.71
C GLU A 17 -9.17 17.84 11.75
N ALA A 18 -10.10 18.77 11.60
CA ALA A 18 -11.34 18.61 10.86
C ALA A 18 -11.17 18.34 9.34
N GLY A 19 -9.98 18.53 8.77
CA GLY A 19 -9.72 18.19 7.37
C GLY A 19 -9.26 16.77 7.10
N HIS A 20 -8.87 16.01 8.13
CA HIS A 20 -8.30 14.67 7.96
C HIS A 20 -9.24 13.71 7.22
N GLY A 21 -10.51 13.67 7.65
CA GLY A 21 -11.54 12.88 6.97
C GLY A 21 -11.83 13.35 5.53
N THR A 22 -11.70 14.66 5.25
CA THR A 22 -11.82 15.19 3.88
C THR A 22 -10.67 14.69 3.01
N GLY A 23 -9.44 14.71 3.55
CA GLY A 23 -8.26 14.20 2.87
C GLY A 23 -8.34 12.70 2.59
N ALA A 24 -8.81 11.90 3.55
CA ALA A 24 -9.02 10.47 3.35
C ALA A 24 -10.09 10.18 2.28
N ALA A 25 -11.22 10.88 2.33
CA ALA A 25 -12.27 10.76 1.32
C ALA A 25 -11.77 11.12 -0.09
N ALA A 26 -10.97 12.18 -0.21
CA ALA A 26 -10.39 12.62 -1.48
C ALA A 26 -9.39 11.61 -2.05
N LEU A 27 -8.55 10.99 -1.22
CA LEU A 27 -7.63 9.93 -1.67
C LEU A 27 -8.37 8.69 -2.17
N ALA A 28 -9.46 8.31 -1.50
CA ALA A 28 -10.25 7.14 -1.90
C ALA A 28 -11.07 7.39 -3.17
N ALA A 29 -11.82 8.50 -3.23
CA ALA A 29 -12.83 8.75 -4.26
C ALA A 29 -13.01 10.23 -4.65
N GLY A 30 -11.97 11.06 -4.51
CA GLY A 30 -12.02 12.47 -4.90
C GLY A 30 -12.30 12.68 -6.39
N LEU A 31 -13.08 13.72 -6.70
CA LEU A 31 -13.53 14.04 -8.07
C LEU A 31 -12.70 15.13 -8.76
N ALA A 32 -11.63 15.62 -8.13
CA ALA A 32 -10.80 16.66 -8.73
C ALA A 32 -10.14 16.13 -10.01
N ALA A 33 -10.37 16.80 -11.15
CA ALA A 33 -9.92 16.30 -12.45
C ALA A 33 -8.38 16.17 -12.57
N ASP A 34 -7.65 17.02 -11.86
CA ASP A 34 -6.18 17.07 -11.83
C ASP A 34 -5.56 16.25 -10.70
N ALA A 35 -6.37 15.71 -9.77
CA ALA A 35 -5.95 14.85 -8.68
C ALA A 35 -7.12 13.95 -8.22
N PRO A 36 -7.60 13.03 -9.08
CA PRO A 36 -8.71 12.16 -8.72
C PRO A 36 -8.27 11.17 -7.63
N GLY A 37 -9.22 10.76 -6.80
CA GLY A 37 -9.03 9.61 -5.92
C GLY A 37 -8.89 8.32 -6.70
N VAL A 38 -8.57 7.22 -6.02
CA VAL A 38 -8.34 5.93 -6.68
C VAL A 38 -9.61 5.38 -7.34
N ALA A 39 -10.78 5.58 -6.73
CA ALA A 39 -12.09 5.17 -7.25
C ALA A 39 -13.07 6.35 -7.25
N PRO A 40 -12.94 7.31 -8.18
CA PRO A 40 -13.74 8.55 -8.17
C PRO A 40 -15.24 8.30 -8.38
N ALA A 41 -15.64 7.16 -8.94
CA ALA A 41 -17.05 6.79 -9.12
C ALA A 41 -17.67 6.09 -7.88
N ALA A 42 -16.89 5.84 -6.82
CA ALA A 42 -17.40 5.17 -5.62
C ALA A 42 -18.29 6.13 -4.80
N ASN A 43 -19.36 5.58 -4.22
CA ASN A 43 -20.18 6.31 -3.26
C ASN A 43 -19.44 6.39 -1.92
N LEU A 44 -19.44 7.57 -1.30
CA LEU A 44 -18.83 7.80 0.01
C LEU A 44 -19.90 7.90 1.10
N ILE A 45 -19.68 7.20 2.20
CA ILE A 45 -20.43 7.34 3.45
C ILE A 45 -19.48 7.95 4.48
N SER A 46 -19.83 9.11 5.03
CA SER A 46 -19.01 9.78 6.05
C SER A 46 -19.57 9.48 7.43
N ILE A 47 -18.84 8.70 8.23
CA ILE A 47 -19.17 8.43 9.64
C ILE A 47 -18.13 9.13 10.51
N ARG A 48 -18.53 10.22 11.17
CA ARG A 48 -17.65 10.93 12.07
C ARG A 48 -17.51 10.18 13.40
N VAL A 49 -16.30 9.71 13.67
CA VAL A 49 -15.94 9.02 14.93
C VAL A 49 -14.95 9.80 15.80
N THR A 50 -14.55 11.00 15.39
CA THR A 50 -13.59 11.84 16.11
C THR A 50 -14.20 13.15 16.62
N GLY A 51 -13.68 13.64 17.74
CA GLY A 51 -13.92 14.98 18.27
C GLY A 51 -13.32 16.08 17.37
N ALA A 52 -13.45 17.34 17.76
CA ALA A 52 -12.81 18.46 17.03
C ALA A 52 -11.28 18.47 17.22
N ASP A 53 -10.82 17.83 18.29
CA ASP A 53 -9.42 17.59 18.65
C ASP A 53 -8.80 16.39 17.92
N GLY A 54 -9.54 15.71 17.04
CA GLY A 54 -9.07 14.53 16.33
C GLY A 54 -9.11 13.22 17.14
N LEU A 55 -9.41 13.31 18.44
CA LEU A 55 -9.41 12.16 19.32
C LEU A 55 -10.69 11.34 19.15
N SER A 56 -10.56 10.04 19.39
CA SER A 56 -11.66 9.08 19.41
C SER A 56 -11.49 8.12 20.58
N ASP A 57 -12.54 7.36 20.87
CA ASP A 57 -12.52 6.28 21.83
C ASP A 57 -13.00 4.98 21.17
N ILE A 58 -12.61 3.85 21.76
CA ILE A 58 -12.86 2.52 21.18
C ILE A 58 -14.37 2.25 21.01
N PHE A 59 -15.24 2.73 21.91
CA PHE A 59 -16.68 2.54 21.78
C PHE A 59 -17.24 3.35 20.61
N THR A 60 -16.75 4.57 20.40
CA THR A 60 -17.15 5.40 19.27
C THR A 60 -16.72 4.79 17.94
N VAL A 61 -15.49 4.28 17.84
CA VAL A 61 -15.01 3.56 16.64
C VAL A 61 -15.84 2.31 16.38
N ALA A 62 -16.08 1.47 17.40
CA ALA A 62 -16.88 0.26 17.27
C ALA A 62 -18.31 0.54 16.79
N ARG A 63 -18.97 1.56 17.37
CA ARG A 63 -20.30 1.98 16.89
C ARG A 63 -20.24 2.55 15.47
N GLY A 64 -19.16 3.24 15.10
CA GLY A 64 -18.97 3.77 13.76
C GLY A 64 -18.85 2.67 12.70
N ILE A 65 -18.16 1.57 13.02
CA ILE A 65 -18.11 0.37 12.18
C ILE A 65 -19.51 -0.20 11.97
N THR A 66 -20.27 -0.45 13.04
CA THR A 66 -21.66 -0.94 12.94
C THR A 66 -22.53 0.00 12.10
N ALA A 67 -22.43 1.31 12.31
CA ALA A 67 -23.20 2.30 11.56
C ALA A 67 -22.82 2.34 10.07
N ALA A 68 -21.55 2.16 9.72
CA ALA A 68 -21.12 2.07 8.32
C ALA A 68 -21.71 0.83 7.63
N VAL A 69 -21.68 -0.32 8.31
CA VAL A 69 -22.28 -1.57 7.82
C VAL A 69 -23.79 -1.41 7.64
N ASP A 70 -24.50 -0.85 8.62
CA ASP A 70 -25.94 -0.61 8.57
C ASP A 70 -26.33 0.38 7.45
N ALA A 71 -25.43 1.31 7.11
CA ALA A 71 -25.57 2.23 5.99
C ALA A 71 -25.22 1.61 4.62
N GLY A 72 -24.82 0.33 4.57
CA GLY A 72 -24.51 -0.40 3.34
C GLY A 72 -23.07 -0.24 2.85
N ALA A 73 -22.13 0.17 3.70
CA ALA A 73 -20.72 0.23 3.32
C ALA A 73 -20.16 -1.16 3.00
N GLN A 74 -19.59 -1.33 1.80
CA GLN A 74 -18.92 -2.55 1.39
C GLN A 74 -17.43 -2.57 1.80
N VAL A 75 -16.83 -1.37 1.87
CA VAL A 75 -15.44 -1.14 2.30
C VAL A 75 -15.45 -0.02 3.33
N ILE A 76 -14.80 -0.24 4.48
CA ILE A 76 -14.72 0.71 5.59
C ILE A 76 -13.27 1.11 5.79
N ASN A 77 -12.94 2.38 5.51
CA ASN A 77 -11.61 2.93 5.80
C ASN A 77 -11.55 3.48 7.22
N ILE A 78 -10.55 3.05 7.98
CA ILE A 78 -10.29 3.48 9.36
C ILE A 78 -8.85 4.01 9.44
N SER A 79 -8.68 5.29 9.11
CA SER A 79 -7.40 6.00 9.17
C SER A 79 -7.04 6.49 10.59
N LEU A 80 -7.27 5.63 11.60
CA LEU A 80 -7.01 5.89 13.02
C LEU A 80 -6.68 4.57 13.72
N GLY A 81 -6.08 4.64 14.90
CA GLY A 81 -5.88 3.47 15.73
C GLY A 81 -5.24 3.76 17.07
N GLY A 82 -5.18 2.73 17.92
CA GLY A 82 -4.44 2.76 19.18
C GLY A 82 -3.95 1.36 19.57
N TYR A 83 -3.07 1.28 20.58
CA TYR A 83 -2.45 0.01 20.98
C TYR A 83 -3.31 -0.87 21.88
N ALA A 84 -4.54 -0.44 22.19
CA ALA A 84 -5.48 -1.20 23.00
C ALA A 84 -6.65 -1.70 22.16
N THR A 85 -7.11 -2.92 22.47
CA THR A 85 -8.36 -3.49 21.95
C THR A 85 -9.27 -3.90 23.09
N THR A 86 -10.55 -4.08 22.77
CA THR A 86 -11.58 -4.52 23.71
C THR A 86 -12.58 -5.41 22.98
N GLY A 87 -13.33 -6.23 23.73
CA GLY A 87 -14.35 -7.09 23.15
C GLY A 87 -15.43 -6.36 22.33
N VAL A 88 -15.68 -5.06 22.60
CA VAL A 88 -16.65 -4.27 21.81
C VAL A 88 -16.10 -3.95 20.41
N LEU A 89 -14.80 -3.68 20.27
CA LEU A 89 -14.19 -3.45 18.96
C LEU A 89 -14.15 -4.74 18.16
N THR A 90 -13.76 -5.85 18.79
CA THR A 90 -13.79 -7.18 18.15
C THR A 90 -15.20 -7.54 17.69
N ALA A 91 -16.23 -7.35 18.52
CA ALA A 91 -17.61 -7.62 18.12
C ALA A 91 -18.09 -6.75 16.93
N ALA A 92 -17.60 -5.51 16.82
CA ALA A 92 -17.91 -4.66 15.67
C ALA A 92 -17.19 -5.14 14.38
N ILE A 93 -15.96 -5.64 14.50
CA ILE A 93 -15.24 -6.29 13.39
C ILE A 93 -15.95 -7.57 12.97
N ASP A 94 -16.38 -8.41 13.92
CA ASP A 94 -17.18 -9.62 13.66
C ASP A 94 -18.47 -9.26 12.91
N TYR A 95 -19.13 -8.17 13.31
CA TYR A 95 -20.34 -7.70 12.65
C TYR A 95 -20.08 -7.27 11.19
N ALA A 96 -19.00 -6.54 10.93
CA ALA A 96 -18.63 -6.14 9.57
C ALA A 96 -18.34 -7.36 8.68
N GLU A 97 -17.56 -8.31 9.18
CA GLU A 97 -17.25 -9.56 8.47
C GLU A 97 -18.52 -10.37 8.16
N ALA A 98 -19.41 -10.52 9.14
CA ALA A 98 -20.67 -11.26 8.97
C ALA A 98 -21.61 -10.64 7.92
N HIS A 99 -21.46 -9.35 7.63
CA HIS A 99 -22.23 -8.62 6.61
C HIS A 99 -21.45 -8.42 5.29
N GLY A 100 -20.26 -9.00 5.17
CA GLY A 100 -19.43 -8.91 3.98
C GLY A 100 -18.77 -7.54 3.75
N ALA A 101 -18.74 -6.68 4.77
CA ALA A 101 -18.03 -5.41 4.74
C ALA A 101 -16.56 -5.63 5.11
N LEU A 102 -15.65 -5.14 4.27
CA LEU A 102 -14.22 -5.26 4.50
C LEU A 102 -13.68 -4.00 5.17
N ILE A 103 -12.95 -4.16 6.27
CA ILE A 103 -12.30 -3.04 6.96
C ILE A 103 -10.86 -2.91 6.46
N VAL A 104 -10.45 -1.68 6.17
CA VAL A 104 -9.08 -1.27 5.82
C VAL A 104 -8.61 -0.26 6.85
N ALA A 105 -7.47 -0.48 7.49
CA ALA A 105 -7.01 0.36 8.59
C ALA A 105 -5.52 0.69 8.51
N ALA A 106 -5.17 1.88 8.99
CA ALA A 106 -3.80 2.37 9.06
C ALA A 106 -2.98 1.57 10.08
N ALA A 107 -1.74 1.19 9.72
CA ALA A 107 -0.87 0.40 10.58
C ALA A 107 -0.44 1.13 11.87
N GLY A 108 -0.28 2.46 11.81
CA GLY A 108 0.27 3.31 12.87
C GLY A 108 1.53 4.05 12.44
N ASN A 109 1.90 5.11 13.19
CA ASN A 109 2.93 6.07 12.79
C ASN A 109 4.03 6.27 13.85
N ASP A 110 4.29 5.27 14.70
CA ASP A 110 5.15 5.39 15.88
C ASP A 110 6.49 4.65 15.72
N GLN A 111 6.83 4.19 14.50
CA GLN A 111 8.01 3.34 14.24
C GLN A 111 7.98 2.03 15.06
N ALA A 112 6.78 1.60 15.47
CA ALA A 112 6.63 0.44 16.34
C ALA A 112 6.62 -0.86 15.54
N THR A 113 7.17 -1.93 16.13
CA THR A 113 7.11 -3.30 15.58
C THR A 113 5.81 -4.02 15.92
N GLN A 114 4.71 -3.25 16.03
CA GLN A 114 3.35 -3.74 16.26
C GLN A 114 2.34 -2.82 15.58
N LEU A 115 1.23 -3.39 15.12
CA LEU A 115 0.15 -2.63 14.49
C LEU A 115 -0.79 -2.03 15.54
N THR A 116 -1.40 -0.89 15.21
CA THR A 116 -2.51 -0.34 15.98
C THR A 116 -3.82 -1.10 15.70
N TRP A 117 -4.76 -1.06 16.64
CA TRP A 117 -6.11 -1.59 16.42
C TRP A 117 -7.01 -0.53 15.77
N PRO A 118 -7.83 -0.90 14.78
CA PRO A 118 -8.19 -2.28 14.41
C PRO A 118 -7.26 -2.97 13.39
N ALA A 119 -6.23 -2.31 12.85
CA ALA A 119 -5.33 -2.91 11.84
C ALA A 119 -4.62 -4.19 12.31
N ALA A 120 -4.43 -4.37 13.62
CA ALA A 120 -3.85 -5.59 14.19
C ALA A 120 -4.78 -6.83 14.13
N ASP A 121 -6.08 -6.67 13.85
CA ASP A 121 -6.99 -7.82 13.66
C ASP A 121 -6.70 -8.48 12.30
N PRO A 122 -6.48 -9.80 12.24
CA PRO A 122 -6.14 -10.50 10.98
C PRO A 122 -7.22 -10.42 9.89
N ARG A 123 -8.45 -10.04 10.24
CA ARG A 123 -9.57 -9.86 9.29
C ARG A 123 -9.63 -8.44 8.71
N VAL A 124 -8.84 -7.54 9.25
CA VAL A 124 -8.72 -6.15 8.80
C VAL A 124 -7.52 -6.03 7.88
N VAL A 125 -7.69 -5.29 6.78
CA VAL A 125 -6.58 -4.98 5.88
C VAL A 125 -5.70 -3.91 6.49
N SER A 126 -4.54 -4.33 7.02
CA SER A 126 -3.55 -3.43 7.61
C SER A 126 -2.65 -2.80 6.55
N VAL A 127 -2.55 -1.47 6.59
CA VAL A 127 -1.88 -0.69 5.55
C VAL A 127 -0.70 0.12 6.10
N GLY A 128 0.50 -0.20 5.62
CA GLY A 128 1.75 0.50 5.88
C GLY A 128 2.00 1.63 4.88
N ALA A 129 3.04 2.43 5.14
CA ALA A 129 3.36 3.61 4.33
C ALA A 129 4.71 3.48 3.63
N VAL A 130 4.75 3.88 2.36
CA VAL A 130 5.98 4.06 1.57
C VAL A 130 6.07 5.47 0.99
N ASP A 131 7.27 5.88 0.62
CA ASP A 131 7.53 7.10 -0.14
C ASP A 131 7.35 6.92 -1.66
N ALA A 132 7.61 7.99 -2.42
CA ALA A 132 7.47 8.01 -3.87
C ALA A 132 8.42 7.07 -4.63
N ILE A 133 9.47 6.55 -3.99
CA ILE A 133 10.40 5.56 -4.60
C ILE A 133 10.17 4.14 -4.06
N GLY A 134 9.10 3.96 -3.27
CA GLY A 134 8.70 2.67 -2.70
C GLY A 134 9.57 2.23 -1.52
N GLN A 135 10.23 3.15 -0.83
CA GLN A 135 10.91 2.83 0.44
C GLN A 135 9.93 3.02 1.60
N GLN A 136 9.94 2.07 2.54
CA GLN A 136 9.20 2.22 3.79
C GLN A 136 9.67 3.49 4.51
N VAL A 137 8.71 4.29 4.96
CA VAL A 137 8.98 5.53 5.69
C VAL A 137 9.14 5.23 7.18
N THR A 138 10.09 5.91 7.83
CA THR A 138 10.52 5.54 9.19
C THR A 138 9.39 5.62 10.22
N PHE A 139 8.37 6.46 10.03
CA PHE A 139 7.23 6.51 10.95
C PHE A 139 6.32 5.28 10.87
N SER A 140 6.28 4.58 9.73
CA SER A 140 5.35 3.46 9.53
C SER A 140 5.62 2.36 10.55
N ASN A 141 4.58 1.92 11.26
CA ASN A 141 4.68 0.71 12.06
C ASN A 141 4.92 -0.51 11.14
N SER A 142 5.63 -1.49 11.67
CA SER A 142 5.93 -2.77 11.01
C SER A 142 5.42 -3.94 11.85
N SER A 143 5.09 -5.04 11.21
CA SER A 143 4.67 -6.29 11.87
C SER A 143 4.61 -7.42 10.85
N PRO A 144 4.94 -8.66 11.22
CA PRO A 144 4.66 -9.84 10.38
C PRO A 144 3.17 -10.00 9.99
N GLN A 145 2.26 -9.28 10.65
CA GLN A 145 0.82 -9.26 10.35
C GLN A 145 0.43 -8.13 9.37
N LEU A 146 1.37 -7.28 8.98
CA LEU A 146 1.13 -6.23 7.98
C LEU A 146 0.69 -6.87 6.66
N GLN A 147 -0.36 -6.35 6.04
CA GLN A 147 -0.93 -6.97 4.86
C GLN A 147 -0.45 -6.34 3.55
N ILE A 148 -0.30 -5.01 3.51
CA ILE A 148 0.16 -4.29 2.31
C ILE A 148 0.70 -2.92 2.67
N SER A 149 1.52 -2.34 1.80
CA SER A 149 1.93 -0.94 1.90
C SER A 149 1.45 -0.11 0.70
N ALA A 150 1.19 1.18 0.93
CA ALA A 150 0.78 2.12 -0.11
C ALA A 150 1.45 3.49 0.11
N PRO A 151 1.39 4.42 -0.87
CA PRO A 151 1.96 5.75 -0.69
C PRO A 151 1.42 6.43 0.58
N GLY A 152 2.32 6.96 1.41
CA GLY A 152 1.97 7.58 2.69
C GLY A 152 2.87 8.72 3.10
N TYR A 153 3.85 9.09 2.28
CA TYR A 153 4.75 10.22 2.54
C TYR A 153 4.72 11.22 1.39
N GLY A 154 4.52 12.50 1.72
CA GLY A 154 4.39 13.57 0.74
C GLY A 154 3.17 13.41 -0.16
N VAL A 155 2.05 12.88 0.36
CA VAL A 155 0.84 12.62 -0.42
C VAL A 155 0.00 13.89 -0.49
N GLN A 156 -0.26 14.40 -1.70
CA GLN A 156 -1.15 15.54 -1.88
C GLN A 156 -2.62 15.11 -1.74
N THR A 157 -3.42 15.83 -0.96
CA THR A 157 -4.85 15.58 -0.83
C THR A 157 -5.67 16.86 -0.62
N ALA A 158 -6.99 16.76 -0.81
CA ALA A 158 -7.92 17.84 -0.52
C ALA A 158 -8.06 18.06 0.99
N TRP A 159 -8.40 19.29 1.38
CA TRP A 159 -8.59 19.69 2.76
C TRP A 159 -9.80 20.62 2.88
N LEU A 160 -10.04 21.14 4.09
CA LEU A 160 -11.13 22.09 4.34
C LEU A 160 -10.99 23.36 3.50
N ASP A 161 -12.11 24.05 3.29
CA ASP A 161 -12.17 25.37 2.64
C ASP A 161 -11.55 25.37 1.21
N GLY A 162 -11.61 24.24 0.52
CA GLY A 162 -11.08 24.08 -0.84
C GLY A 162 -9.56 24.01 -0.93
N GLN A 163 -8.86 23.84 0.20
CA GLN A 163 -7.41 23.76 0.25
C GLN A 163 -6.89 22.41 -0.25
N ARG A 164 -5.59 22.38 -0.57
CA ARG A 164 -4.81 21.16 -0.79
C ARG A 164 -3.58 21.20 0.09
N VAL A 165 -3.24 20.05 0.66
CA VAL A 165 -2.10 19.90 1.56
C VAL A 165 -1.31 18.65 1.20
N TYR A 166 -0.05 18.60 1.63
CA TYR A 166 0.74 17.37 1.64
C TYR A 166 0.64 16.75 3.04
N VAL A 167 0.36 15.46 3.10
CA VAL A 167 0.23 14.70 4.35
C VAL A 167 1.21 13.53 4.39
N ASP A 168 1.63 13.22 5.62
CA ASP A 168 2.47 12.08 5.96
C ASP A 168 1.70 11.19 6.96
N GLY A 169 1.58 9.90 6.67
CA GLY A 169 0.98 8.94 7.58
C GLY A 169 0.44 7.70 6.88
N THR A 170 0.43 6.57 7.58
CA THR A 170 -0.32 5.35 7.19
C THR A 170 -1.83 5.63 7.05
N SER A 171 -2.31 6.71 7.69
CA SER A 171 -3.65 7.27 7.54
C SER A 171 -3.96 7.81 6.13
N ALA A 172 -2.95 8.18 5.34
CA ALA A 172 -3.07 8.51 3.92
C ALA A 172 -3.01 7.26 3.04
N SER A 173 -2.27 6.23 3.46
CA SER A 173 -2.13 4.96 2.73
C SER A 173 -3.42 4.11 2.77
N ALA A 174 -4.06 4.00 3.94
CA ALA A 174 -5.29 3.23 4.11
C ALA A 174 -6.43 3.60 3.12
N PRO A 175 -6.79 4.89 2.91
CA PRO A 175 -7.86 5.24 1.98
C PRO A 175 -7.49 4.98 0.51
N ILE A 176 -6.21 5.02 0.16
CA ILE A 176 -5.74 4.63 -1.19
C ILE A 176 -6.03 3.14 -1.43
N VAL A 177 -5.74 2.27 -0.45
CA VAL A 177 -6.06 0.83 -0.54
C VAL A 177 -7.57 0.59 -0.56
N ALA A 178 -8.34 1.30 0.28
CA ALA A 178 -9.80 1.21 0.26
C ALA A 178 -10.39 1.62 -1.10
N GLY A 179 -9.89 2.71 -1.67
CA GLY A 179 -10.25 3.13 -3.03
C GLY A 179 -9.84 2.10 -4.09
N ALA A 180 -8.67 1.47 -3.96
CA ALA A 180 -8.24 0.41 -4.87
C ALA A 180 -9.17 -0.82 -4.83
N ILE A 181 -9.65 -1.21 -3.64
CA ILE A 181 -10.64 -2.29 -3.50
C ILE A 181 -11.92 -1.92 -4.26
N ALA A 182 -12.42 -0.70 -4.06
CA ALA A 182 -13.60 -0.20 -4.78
C ALA A 182 -13.38 -0.14 -6.31
N ALA A 183 -12.18 0.26 -6.77
CA ALA A 183 -11.83 0.28 -8.19
C ALA A 183 -11.87 -1.13 -8.80
N VAL A 184 -11.29 -2.14 -8.14
CA VAL A 184 -11.35 -3.53 -8.61
C VAL A 184 -12.79 -4.04 -8.65
N MET A 185 -13.61 -3.73 -7.63
CA MET A 185 -15.04 -4.08 -7.63
C MET A 185 -15.80 -3.44 -8.80
N SER A 186 -15.45 -2.21 -9.17
CA SER A 186 -16.16 -1.46 -10.23
C SER A 186 -16.04 -2.08 -11.62
N VAL A 187 -14.92 -2.76 -11.90
CA VAL A 187 -14.71 -3.47 -13.18
C VAL A 187 -15.04 -4.96 -13.08
N ASN A 188 -15.47 -5.43 -11.91
CA ASN A 188 -15.86 -6.81 -11.63
C ASN A 188 -17.26 -6.90 -11.01
N PRO A 189 -18.33 -6.78 -11.82
CA PRO A 189 -19.70 -6.90 -11.30
C PRO A 189 -19.89 -8.21 -10.52
N GLY A 190 -20.35 -8.09 -9.27
CA GLY A 190 -20.58 -9.22 -8.37
C GLY A 190 -19.40 -9.58 -7.45
N PHE A 191 -18.25 -8.90 -7.56
CA PHE A 191 -17.17 -9.08 -6.59
C PHE A 191 -17.58 -8.58 -5.20
N THR A 192 -17.28 -9.39 -4.19
CA THR A 192 -17.26 -8.94 -2.80
C THR A 192 -16.01 -8.11 -2.55
N ALA A 193 -16.04 -7.26 -1.53
CA ALA A 193 -14.85 -6.50 -1.12
C ALA A 193 -13.67 -7.41 -0.77
N ALA A 194 -13.94 -8.54 -0.10
CA ALA A 194 -12.93 -9.56 0.19
C ALA A 194 -12.30 -10.14 -1.09
N ARG A 195 -13.10 -10.45 -2.11
CA ARG A 195 -12.56 -10.95 -3.39
C ARG A 195 -11.74 -9.91 -4.14
N ALA A 196 -12.17 -8.65 -4.12
CA ALA A 196 -11.40 -7.54 -4.70
C ALA A 196 -10.08 -7.33 -3.95
N TRP A 197 -10.08 -7.47 -2.62
CA TRP A 197 -8.86 -7.45 -1.81
C TRP A 197 -7.92 -8.62 -2.15
N GLU A 198 -8.42 -9.84 -2.34
CA GLU A 198 -7.59 -10.98 -2.75
C GLU A 198 -6.84 -10.70 -4.06
N VAL A 199 -7.49 -10.05 -5.04
CA VAL A 199 -6.82 -9.62 -6.27
C VAL A 199 -5.65 -8.69 -5.93
N LEU A 200 -5.91 -7.61 -5.20
CA LEU A 200 -4.87 -6.64 -4.81
C LEU A 200 -3.73 -7.27 -4.03
N ALA A 201 -4.04 -8.20 -3.13
CA ALA A 201 -3.06 -8.93 -2.32
C ALA A 201 -2.15 -9.82 -3.18
N THR A 202 -2.66 -10.38 -4.29
CA THR A 202 -1.88 -11.21 -5.22
C THR A 202 -1.15 -10.41 -6.30
N THR A 203 -1.58 -9.18 -6.55
CA THR A 203 -0.99 -8.28 -7.54
C THR A 203 -0.23 -7.12 -6.88
N ALA A 204 0.25 -7.29 -5.65
CA ALA A 204 1.14 -6.34 -5.01
C ALA A 204 2.55 -6.45 -5.60
N SER A 205 3.21 -5.31 -5.77
CA SER A 205 4.61 -5.26 -6.19
C SER A 205 5.49 -5.65 -5.01
N ASP A 206 6.14 -6.81 -5.08
CA ASP A 206 7.03 -7.33 -4.03
C ASP A 206 8.14 -6.30 -3.70
N ALA A 207 8.33 -6.01 -2.43
CA ALA A 207 9.20 -4.94 -1.96
C ALA A 207 9.74 -5.26 -0.58
N GLY A 208 10.98 -4.83 -0.32
CA GLY A 208 11.68 -5.21 0.90
C GLY A 208 12.38 -6.56 0.76
N ALA A 209 12.28 -7.37 1.82
CA ALA A 209 12.80 -8.72 1.79
C ALA A 209 11.94 -9.58 0.84
N PRO A 210 12.50 -10.62 0.20
CA PRO A 210 11.75 -11.44 -0.76
C PRO A 210 10.44 -11.99 -0.17
N GLY A 211 9.31 -11.68 -0.80
CA GLY A 211 8.00 -12.16 -0.40
C GLY A 211 7.36 -11.32 0.70
N ALA A 212 6.49 -11.94 1.50
CA ALA A 212 5.80 -11.20 2.56
C ALA A 212 6.76 -10.87 3.72
N ASP A 213 6.83 -9.60 4.10
CA ASP A 213 7.70 -9.13 5.18
C ASP A 213 7.00 -8.15 6.14
N ALA A 214 7.70 -7.80 7.22
CA ALA A 214 7.11 -6.98 8.27
C ALA A 214 6.92 -5.50 7.88
N ASP A 215 7.61 -5.03 6.84
CA ASP A 215 7.72 -3.62 6.48
C ASP A 215 6.80 -3.24 5.31
N TYR A 216 6.56 -4.18 4.40
CA TYR A 216 5.75 -4.02 3.20
C TYR A 216 4.53 -4.93 3.18
N GLY A 217 4.41 -5.86 4.12
CA GLY A 217 3.37 -6.89 4.07
C GLY A 217 3.56 -7.73 2.81
N ARG A 218 2.52 -7.86 1.96
CA ARG A 218 2.63 -8.55 0.66
C ARG A 218 3.34 -7.74 -0.43
N GLY A 219 3.74 -6.50 -0.14
CA GLY A 219 4.37 -5.59 -1.07
C GLY A 219 3.62 -4.26 -1.18
N ILE A 220 3.97 -3.50 -2.22
CA ILE A 220 3.39 -2.19 -2.50
C ILE A 220 2.17 -2.33 -3.40
N LEU A 221 1.07 -1.66 -3.04
CA LEU A 221 -0.15 -1.56 -3.84
C LEU A 221 0.15 -1.23 -5.31
N ASN A 222 -0.31 -2.10 -6.22
CA ASN A 222 -0.19 -1.89 -7.66
C ASN A 222 -1.57 -2.02 -8.33
N VAL A 223 -2.27 -0.90 -8.43
CA VAL A 223 -3.61 -0.83 -9.04
C VAL A 223 -3.55 -1.19 -10.52
N GLY A 224 -2.52 -0.78 -11.27
CA GLY A 224 -2.41 -1.07 -12.70
C GLY A 224 -2.36 -2.58 -12.99
N TRP A 225 -1.55 -3.31 -12.21
CA TRP A 225 -1.50 -4.77 -12.31
C TRP A 225 -2.82 -5.39 -11.83
N ALA A 226 -3.38 -4.94 -10.72
CA ALA A 226 -4.67 -5.42 -10.22
C ALA A 226 -5.80 -5.26 -11.24
N MET A 227 -5.80 -4.19 -12.06
CA MET A 227 -6.83 -3.95 -13.08
C MET A 227 -6.67 -4.82 -14.33
N THR A 228 -5.50 -5.45 -14.50
CA THR A 228 -5.18 -6.34 -15.63
C THR A 228 -5.10 -7.81 -15.24
N TYR A 229 -5.44 -8.17 -13.99
CA TYR A 229 -5.26 -9.54 -13.46
C TYR A 229 -6.00 -10.65 -14.24
N HIS A 230 -7.06 -10.30 -14.97
CA HIS A 230 -7.79 -11.24 -15.83
C HIS A 230 -7.07 -11.56 -17.14
N ASP A 231 -6.13 -10.74 -17.55
CA ASP A 231 -5.38 -10.96 -18.78
C ASP A 231 -4.33 -12.05 -18.56
N HIS A 232 -4.77 -13.30 -18.70
CA HIS A 232 -3.90 -14.47 -18.64
C HIS A 232 -2.92 -14.58 -19.83
N THR A 233 -3.00 -13.65 -20.79
CA THR A 233 -2.06 -13.56 -21.91
C THR A 233 -1.00 -12.47 -21.72
N ARG A 234 -1.15 -11.63 -20.69
CA ARG A 234 -0.18 -10.58 -20.35
C ARG A 234 1.18 -11.18 -20.05
N VAL A 235 2.21 -10.58 -20.63
CA VAL A 235 3.62 -10.82 -20.31
C VAL A 235 4.16 -9.50 -19.79
N ASP A 236 4.62 -9.48 -18.55
CA ASP A 236 5.08 -8.27 -17.86
C ASP A 236 6.08 -8.63 -16.75
N PRO A 237 7.29 -9.10 -17.10
CA PRO A 237 8.36 -9.22 -16.13
C PRO A 237 8.83 -7.83 -15.71
N ALA A 238 9.05 -7.61 -14.41
CA ALA A 238 9.38 -6.29 -13.89
C ALA A 238 10.46 -6.36 -12.81
N ILE A 239 11.21 -5.26 -12.66
CA ILE A 239 12.05 -5.03 -11.49
C ILE A 239 11.18 -4.38 -10.41
N SER A 240 10.80 -5.15 -9.38
CA SER A 240 9.90 -4.64 -8.35
C SER A 240 10.59 -3.76 -7.33
N HIS A 241 11.76 -4.16 -6.83
CA HIS A 241 12.42 -3.42 -5.76
C HIS A 241 13.94 -3.59 -5.73
N HIS A 242 14.61 -2.58 -5.15
CA HIS A 242 16.02 -2.64 -4.78
C HIS A 242 16.04 -2.48 -3.26
N TYR A 243 16.42 -3.54 -2.56
CA TYR A 243 16.41 -3.59 -1.11
C TYR A 243 17.83 -3.72 -0.58
N TYR A 244 18.21 -2.85 0.35
CA TYR A 244 19.48 -2.94 1.03
C TYR A 244 19.30 -3.65 2.37
N ASP A 245 19.76 -4.89 2.44
CA ASP A 245 19.89 -5.63 3.69
C ASP A 245 21.15 -5.14 4.42
N ALA A 246 20.94 -4.19 5.33
CA ALA A 246 22.01 -3.63 6.15
C ALA A 246 22.63 -4.66 7.10
N ALA A 247 21.86 -5.66 7.56
CA ALA A 247 22.36 -6.67 8.50
C ALA A 247 23.37 -7.59 7.83
N ASN A 248 23.13 -7.93 6.56
CA ASN A 248 24.00 -8.80 5.78
C ASN A 248 24.92 -8.05 4.81
N SER A 249 24.86 -6.72 4.78
CA SER A 249 25.62 -5.85 3.87
C SER A 249 25.44 -6.23 2.40
N GLN A 250 24.20 -6.46 1.99
CA GLN A 250 23.83 -6.99 0.67
C GLN A 250 22.75 -6.14 0.01
N MET A 251 22.78 -6.07 -1.32
CA MET A 251 21.74 -5.46 -2.14
C MET A 251 20.97 -6.57 -2.84
N ASP A 252 19.66 -6.59 -2.61
CA ASP A 252 18.71 -7.49 -3.22
C ASP A 252 17.97 -6.79 -4.35
N PHE A 253 17.96 -7.42 -5.52
CA PHE A 253 17.24 -6.98 -6.70
C PHE A 253 16.06 -7.92 -6.92
N VAL A 254 14.85 -7.44 -6.62
CA VAL A 254 13.62 -8.22 -6.74
C VAL A 254 13.11 -8.15 -8.17
N VAL A 255 13.02 -9.30 -8.83
CA VAL A 255 12.40 -9.45 -10.15
C VAL A 255 11.11 -10.24 -9.98
N GLN A 256 10.03 -9.73 -10.55
CA GLN A 256 8.69 -10.30 -10.39
C GLN A 256 8.01 -10.44 -11.75
N ASN A 257 7.25 -11.52 -11.92
CA ASN A 257 6.38 -11.68 -13.07
C ASN A 257 5.00 -11.09 -12.76
N ARG A 258 4.70 -9.94 -13.36
CA ARG A 258 3.41 -9.24 -13.27
C ARG A 258 2.44 -9.62 -14.39
N GLY A 259 2.82 -10.60 -15.21
CA GLY A 259 1.99 -11.12 -16.28
C GLY A 259 1.10 -12.30 -15.86
N GLY A 260 0.22 -12.68 -16.77
CA GLY A 260 -0.61 -13.88 -16.70
C GLY A 260 0.06 -15.14 -17.28
N GLN A 261 1.22 -15.00 -17.95
CA GLN A 261 1.99 -16.11 -18.51
C GLN A 261 3.30 -16.34 -17.77
N SER A 262 3.76 -17.58 -17.72
CA SER A 262 5.11 -17.89 -17.26
C SER A 262 6.17 -17.27 -18.18
N VAL A 263 7.21 -16.70 -17.59
CA VAL A 263 8.34 -16.10 -18.31
C VAL A 263 9.62 -16.87 -18.02
N SER A 264 10.52 -16.97 -18.99
CA SER A 264 11.79 -17.68 -18.86
C SER A 264 12.86 -17.04 -19.74
N GLY A 265 14.12 -17.36 -19.50
CA GLY A 265 15.26 -16.82 -20.26
C GLY A 265 15.57 -15.35 -19.97
N LEU A 266 14.96 -14.76 -18.94
CA LEU A 266 15.21 -13.40 -18.49
C LEU A 266 16.66 -13.24 -18.00
N THR A 267 17.20 -12.04 -18.17
CA THR A 267 18.51 -11.63 -17.63
C THR A 267 18.39 -10.33 -16.86
N LEU A 268 19.10 -10.19 -15.76
CA LEU A 268 19.21 -8.93 -15.02
C LEU A 268 20.62 -8.40 -15.15
N ASP A 269 20.77 -7.26 -15.82
CA ASP A 269 22.01 -6.51 -15.84
C ASP A 269 22.03 -5.57 -14.65
N VAL A 270 23.08 -5.65 -13.83
CA VAL A 270 23.28 -4.78 -12.66
C VAL A 270 24.55 -3.97 -12.87
N ASP A 271 24.39 -2.69 -13.14
CA ASP A 271 25.46 -1.70 -13.18
C ASP A 271 25.71 -1.13 -11.77
N THR A 272 26.92 -1.31 -11.28
CA THR A 272 27.41 -0.67 -10.05
C THR A 272 28.58 0.24 -10.41
N ASN A 273 28.35 1.55 -10.37
CA ASN A 273 29.34 2.58 -10.71
C ASN A 273 30.06 2.37 -12.06
N GLY A 274 29.32 1.99 -13.11
CA GLY A 274 29.86 1.83 -14.46
C GLY A 274 30.43 0.45 -14.78
N PHE A 275 30.35 -0.50 -13.83
CA PHE A 275 30.64 -1.91 -14.07
C PHE A 275 29.33 -2.70 -14.07
N THR A 276 29.00 -3.29 -15.21
CA THR A 276 27.79 -4.10 -15.38
C THR A 276 28.11 -5.59 -15.26
N LEU A 277 27.35 -6.30 -14.42
CA LEU A 277 27.32 -7.75 -14.34
C LEU A 277 25.94 -8.26 -14.75
N SER A 278 25.90 -9.29 -15.59
CA SER A 278 24.66 -9.91 -16.07
C SER A 278 24.37 -11.21 -15.35
N TYR A 279 23.14 -11.34 -14.85
CA TYR A 279 22.66 -12.50 -14.10
C TYR A 279 21.52 -13.18 -14.86
N ARG A 280 21.45 -14.52 -14.83
CA ARG A 280 20.25 -15.22 -15.32
C ARG A 280 19.17 -15.18 -14.26
N VAL A 281 17.96 -14.82 -14.66
CA VAL A 281 16.78 -14.89 -13.83
C VAL A 281 16.10 -16.26 -14.07
N PRO A 282 15.78 -17.03 -13.02
CA PRO A 282 15.01 -18.27 -13.14
C PRO A 282 13.68 -18.07 -13.89
N SER A 283 13.07 -19.17 -14.34
CA SER A 283 11.70 -19.07 -14.87
C SER A 283 10.74 -18.65 -13.75
N LEU A 284 9.86 -17.70 -14.05
CA LEU A 284 8.88 -17.18 -13.11
C LEU A 284 7.48 -17.54 -13.59
N ALA A 285 6.73 -18.25 -12.75
CA ALA A 285 5.28 -18.40 -12.91
C ALA A 285 4.58 -17.03 -12.74
N PRO A 286 3.31 -16.89 -13.16
CA PRO A 286 2.52 -15.69 -12.87
C PRO A 286 2.55 -15.33 -11.39
N ALA A 287 2.71 -14.04 -11.08
CA ALA A 287 2.85 -13.47 -9.74
C ALA A 287 4.09 -13.92 -8.91
N ALA A 288 4.92 -14.81 -9.43
CA ALA A 288 6.13 -15.24 -8.73
C ALA A 288 7.21 -14.16 -8.75
N SER A 289 7.97 -14.06 -7.66
CA SER A 289 9.18 -13.25 -7.55
C SER A 289 10.43 -14.12 -7.33
N THR A 290 11.58 -13.55 -7.65
CA THR A 290 12.90 -14.07 -7.32
C THR A 290 13.82 -12.91 -6.98
N VAL A 291 14.90 -13.21 -6.27
CA VAL A 291 15.89 -12.22 -5.89
C VAL A 291 17.26 -12.59 -6.43
N ILE A 292 17.97 -11.57 -6.90
CA ILE A 292 19.40 -11.61 -7.19
C ILE A 292 20.08 -10.76 -6.13
N THR A 293 21.01 -11.36 -5.39
CA THR A 293 21.70 -10.71 -4.28
C THR A 293 23.15 -10.44 -4.65
N ILE A 294 23.61 -9.20 -4.40
CA ILE A 294 24.99 -8.79 -4.61
C ILE A 294 25.55 -8.19 -3.31
N PRO A 295 26.75 -8.61 -2.86
CA PRO A 295 27.42 -7.97 -1.73
C PRO A 295 27.66 -6.49 -1.99
N VAL A 296 27.39 -5.66 -0.98
CA VAL A 296 27.69 -4.23 -1.06
C VAL A 296 29.17 -3.99 -0.79
N ASP A 297 29.85 -3.29 -1.70
CA ASP A 297 31.22 -2.83 -1.47
C ASP A 297 31.24 -1.71 -0.42
N GLN A 298 31.29 -2.11 0.85
CA GLN A 298 31.31 -1.20 2.00
C GLN A 298 32.50 -0.24 1.95
N LYS A 299 33.65 -0.65 1.40
CA LYS A 299 34.83 0.20 1.29
C LYS A 299 34.54 1.35 0.32
N THR A 300 33.97 1.05 -0.84
CA THR A 300 33.60 2.08 -1.82
C THR A 300 32.43 2.91 -1.31
N LEU A 301 31.43 2.34 -0.66
CA LEU A 301 30.31 3.08 -0.06
C LEU A 301 30.79 4.13 0.95
N VAL A 302 31.70 3.75 1.85
CA VAL A 302 32.30 4.68 2.83
C VAL A 302 33.18 5.72 2.15
N ALA A 303 34.00 5.33 1.16
CA ALA A 303 34.94 6.24 0.49
C ALA A 303 34.23 7.29 -0.39
N THR A 304 33.15 6.91 -1.07
CA THR A 304 32.41 7.78 -2.01
C THR A 304 31.18 8.43 -1.39
N GLY A 305 30.72 7.94 -0.24
CA GLY A 305 29.51 8.39 0.44
C GLY A 305 28.20 7.94 -0.23
N ALA A 306 28.25 7.21 -1.35
CA ALA A 306 27.08 6.60 -1.96
C ALA A 306 27.46 5.53 -3.01
N LEU A 307 26.63 4.51 -3.16
CA LEU A 307 26.66 3.60 -4.31
C LEU A 307 25.40 3.77 -5.14
N THR A 308 25.56 3.83 -6.46
CA THR A 308 24.43 3.85 -7.38
C THR A 308 24.32 2.50 -8.07
N TYR A 309 23.13 1.90 -8.01
CA TYR A 309 22.79 0.68 -8.71
C TYR A 309 21.78 1.00 -9.79
N LYS A 310 22.10 0.64 -11.03
CA LYS A 310 21.16 0.70 -12.14
C LYS A 310 20.94 -0.71 -12.65
N THR A 311 19.68 -1.09 -12.76
CA THR A 311 19.31 -2.41 -13.23
C THR A 311 18.54 -2.32 -14.53
N THR A 312 18.77 -3.29 -15.40
CA THR A 312 18.04 -3.46 -16.66
C THR A 312 17.64 -4.92 -16.79
N LEU A 313 16.34 -5.16 -16.92
CA LEU A 313 15.77 -6.48 -17.15
C LEU A 313 15.71 -6.73 -18.66
N GLY A 314 16.46 -7.74 -19.10
CA GLY A 314 16.47 -8.21 -20.48
C GLY A 314 15.47 -9.35 -20.67
N THR A 315 14.69 -9.25 -21.74
CA THR A 315 13.78 -10.30 -22.20
C THR A 315 14.36 -11.05 -23.40
N PRO A 316 14.13 -12.37 -23.55
CA PRO A 316 14.55 -13.10 -24.74
C PRO A 316 13.88 -12.57 -26.02
N ILE A 317 14.54 -12.80 -27.16
CA ILE A 317 13.96 -12.53 -28.48
C ILE A 317 12.60 -13.25 -28.61
N GLY A 318 11.56 -12.50 -29.00
CA GLY A 318 10.21 -13.02 -29.20
C GLY A 318 9.28 -12.94 -27.99
N VAL A 319 9.80 -12.58 -26.80
CA VAL A 319 8.98 -12.25 -25.64
C VAL A 319 8.51 -10.80 -25.77
N ASN A 320 7.21 -10.59 -25.99
CA ASN A 320 6.62 -9.26 -26.08
C ASN A 320 6.17 -8.80 -24.69
N ASP A 321 7.07 -8.12 -23.98
CA ASP A 321 6.75 -7.44 -22.73
C ASP A 321 5.81 -6.26 -22.99
N GLN A 322 4.67 -6.25 -22.29
CA GLN A 322 3.62 -5.27 -22.45
C GLN A 322 3.83 -3.99 -21.62
N ASP A 323 4.76 -3.97 -20.66
CA ASP A 323 5.15 -2.75 -19.94
C ASP A 323 6.67 -2.66 -19.73
N PRO A 324 7.44 -2.41 -20.80
CA PRO A 324 8.89 -2.34 -20.70
C PRO A 324 9.41 -1.16 -19.87
N SER A 325 8.54 -0.25 -19.42
CA SER A 325 8.94 0.89 -18.58
C SER A 325 9.41 0.44 -17.18
N ASN A 326 8.94 -0.71 -16.72
CA ASN A 326 9.27 -1.28 -15.41
C ASN A 326 10.49 -2.23 -15.43
N ASN A 327 11.17 -2.34 -16.59
CA ASN A 327 12.42 -3.09 -16.75
C ASN A 327 13.66 -2.33 -16.26
N PHE A 328 13.51 -1.09 -15.82
CA PHE A 328 14.61 -0.25 -15.40
C PHE A 328 14.38 0.27 -14.00
N LYS A 329 15.39 0.15 -13.13
CA LYS A 329 15.34 0.77 -11.80
C LYS A 329 16.70 1.31 -11.43
N THR A 330 16.70 2.47 -10.78
CA THR A 330 17.90 3.08 -10.22
C THR A 330 17.69 3.29 -8.73
N SER A 331 18.65 2.86 -7.92
CA SER A 331 18.69 3.18 -6.50
C SER A 331 20.04 3.80 -6.14
N ARG A 332 20.01 4.68 -5.15
CA ARG A 332 21.20 5.26 -4.57
C ARG A 332 21.26 4.88 -3.10
N LEU A 333 22.20 4.01 -2.77
CA LEU A 333 22.49 3.65 -1.39
C LEU A 333 23.43 4.69 -0.80
N THR A 334 23.07 5.28 0.33
CA THR A 334 23.96 6.14 1.12
C THR A 334 24.23 5.48 2.47
N PRO A 335 25.40 5.73 3.10
CA PRO A 335 25.63 5.33 4.48
C PRO A 335 24.52 5.87 5.38
N PRO A 336 24.12 5.14 6.44
CA PRO A 336 23.25 5.70 7.45
C PRO A 336 23.84 7.01 7.98
N LYS A 337 23.01 8.05 8.13
CA LYS A 337 23.43 9.29 8.78
C LYS A 337 23.85 8.93 10.20
N LYS A 338 25.10 9.26 10.56
CA LYS A 338 25.61 9.15 11.94
C LYS A 338 24.85 10.08 12.88
#